data_AF-A0AAW6GRI3-F1
#
_entry.id   AF-A0AAW6GRI3-F1
#
_cell.length_a   1.000
_cell.length_b   1.000
_cell.length_c   1.000
_cell.angle_alpha   90.00
_cell.angle_beta   90.00
_cell.angle_gamma   90.00
#
_symmetry.space_group_name_H-M   'P 1'
#
loop_
_entity.id
_entity.type
_entity.pdbx_description
1 polymer ?
#
loop_
_entity_poly.entity_id
_entity_poly.type
_entity_poly.pdbx_seq_one_letter_code
_entity_poly.pdbx_strand_id
1 'polypeptide(L)'
;MKEYIEFLKDKMAISRQTGFEVNPDELTPSLYPHVKDIVRWAVSGGCRAIFSSFGMQKTVTQLEILRVVLKHKGGKGLIVCPKRVVVEFLTSREELFLYAKAIYSAMIWGREVNEQNQIIQEKNNSVK
;
A
#
# COMPACT_ATOMS: atom_id res chain seq x y z
N MET A 1 -14.49 43.25 -3.58
CA MET A 1 -14.17 42.29 -2.49
C MET A 1 -14.83 40.99 -2.88
N LYS A 2 -14.09 39.87 -3.01
CA LYS A 2 -14.73 38.58 -3.32
C LYS A 2 -15.66 38.21 -2.16
N GLU A 3 -16.85 37.70 -2.48
CA GLU A 3 -17.75 37.12 -1.49
C GLU A 3 -17.00 35.99 -0.75
N TYR A 4 -17.22 35.86 0.56
CA TYR A 4 -16.45 34.94 1.41
C TYR A 4 -16.52 33.49 0.90
N ILE A 5 -17.67 33.09 0.36
CA ILE A 5 -17.88 31.77 -0.24
C ILE A 5 -16.98 31.54 -1.47
N GLU A 6 -16.75 32.58 -2.28
CA GLU A 6 -15.92 32.49 -3.49
C GLU A 6 -14.44 32.33 -3.13
N PHE A 7 -14.00 33.05 -2.10
CA PHE A 7 -12.68 32.88 -1.50
C PHE A 7 -12.45 31.45 -0.94
N LEU A 8 -13.48 30.85 -0.32
CA LEU A 8 -13.39 29.47 0.16
C LEU A 8 -13.31 28.47 -1.00
N LYS A 9 -14.10 28.66 -2.05
CA LYS A 9 -14.07 27.79 -3.25
C LYS A 9 -12.71 27.78 -3.92
N ASP A 10 -12.07 28.94 -4.04
CA ASP A 10 -10.73 29.06 -4.64
C ASP A 10 -9.65 28.32 -3.85
N LYS A 11 -9.87 28.05 -2.55
CA LYS A 11 -8.95 27.29 -1.70
C LYS A 11 -9.19 25.79 -1.71
N MET A 12 -10.27 25.32 -2.34
CA MET A 12 -10.59 23.90 -2.37
C MET A 12 -9.62 23.14 -3.28
N ALA A 13 -8.80 22.27 -2.69
CA ALA A 13 -8.00 21.32 -3.44
C ALA A 13 -8.90 20.17 -3.94
N ILE A 14 -9.34 20.23 -5.20
CA ILE A 14 -10.14 19.17 -5.80
C ILE A 14 -9.24 18.00 -6.17
N SER A 15 -9.44 16.87 -5.50
CA SER A 15 -8.75 15.64 -5.82
C SER A 15 -9.38 14.99 -7.06
N ARG A 16 -8.61 14.88 -8.14
CA ARG A 16 -9.05 14.17 -9.36
C ARG A 16 -9.18 12.67 -9.09
N GLN A 17 -10.05 12.01 -9.83
CA GLN A 17 -10.07 10.55 -9.90
C GLN A 17 -9.05 10.13 -10.95
N THR A 18 -7.96 9.49 -10.53
CA THR A 18 -6.87 9.04 -11.41
C THR A 18 -6.66 7.53 -11.36
N GLY A 19 -7.51 6.81 -10.63
CA GLY A 19 -7.42 5.39 -10.39
C GLY A 19 -8.27 4.56 -11.34
N PHE A 20 -8.74 3.41 -10.85
CA PHE A 20 -9.58 2.49 -11.61
C PHE A 20 -10.65 1.85 -10.73
N GLU A 21 -11.78 1.45 -11.33
CA GLU A 21 -12.83 0.76 -10.60
C GLU A 21 -12.45 -0.69 -10.31
N VAL A 22 -12.87 -1.17 -9.14
CA VAL A 22 -12.63 -2.53 -8.66
C VAL A 22 -13.98 -3.14 -8.31
N ASN A 23 -14.27 -4.30 -8.89
CA ASN A 23 -15.46 -5.06 -8.51
C ASN A 23 -15.27 -5.59 -7.06
N PRO A 24 -16.26 -5.43 -6.17
CA PRO A 24 -16.26 -6.05 -4.84
C PRO A 24 -15.85 -7.54 -4.82
N ASP A 25 -16.19 -8.30 -5.85
CA ASP A 25 -15.87 -9.73 -5.97
C ASP A 25 -14.39 -10.00 -6.21
N GLU A 26 -13.65 -9.00 -6.69
CA GLU A 26 -12.19 -9.09 -6.82
C GLU A 26 -11.46 -8.89 -5.48
N LEU A 27 -12.15 -8.34 -4.49
CA LEU A 27 -11.62 -8.12 -3.15
C LEU A 27 -11.69 -9.38 -2.31
N THR A 28 -10.80 -9.47 -1.34
CA THR A 28 -10.72 -10.60 -0.44
C THR A 28 -12.07 -10.80 0.30
N PRO A 29 -12.72 -11.98 0.19
CA PRO A 29 -14.09 -12.18 0.70
C PRO A 29 -14.23 -11.96 2.21
N SER A 30 -13.21 -12.33 2.98
CA SER A 30 -13.14 -12.20 4.45
C SER A 30 -12.96 -10.77 4.95
N LEU A 31 -12.75 -9.80 4.06
CA LEU A 31 -12.68 -8.39 4.47
C LEU A 31 -14.02 -7.92 5.01
N TYR A 32 -13.96 -7.10 6.05
CA TYR A 32 -15.13 -6.43 6.56
C TYR A 32 -15.71 -5.48 5.49
N PRO A 33 -17.05 -5.30 5.45
CA PRO A 33 -17.69 -4.48 4.43
C PRO A 33 -17.11 -3.07 4.30
N HIS A 34 -16.87 -2.39 5.43
CA HIS A 34 -16.28 -1.05 5.44
C HIS A 34 -14.85 -1.01 4.86
N VAL A 35 -14.06 -2.08 5.04
CA VAL A 35 -12.71 -2.17 4.45
C VAL A 35 -12.83 -2.30 2.93
N LYS A 36 -13.77 -3.10 2.43
CA LYS A 36 -14.02 -3.22 0.98
C LYS A 36 -14.36 -1.89 0.36
N ASP A 37 -15.21 -1.10 1.01
CA ASP A 37 -15.60 0.23 0.53
C ASP A 37 -14.42 1.21 0.53
N ILE A 38 -13.61 1.21 1.60
CA ILE A 38 -12.40 2.04 1.67
C ILE A 38 -11.41 1.68 0.57
N VAL A 39 -11.18 0.38 0.33
CA VAL A 39 -10.27 -0.09 -0.74
C VAL A 39 -10.77 0.36 -2.10
N ARG A 40 -12.05 0.17 -2.42
CA ARG A 40 -12.64 0.60 -3.71
C ARG A 40 -12.53 2.10 -3.90
N TRP A 41 -12.87 2.88 -2.87
CA TRP A 41 -12.74 4.33 -2.90
C TRP A 41 -11.30 4.78 -3.12
N ALA A 42 -10.35 4.16 -2.41
CA ALA A 42 -8.94 4.48 -2.53
C ALA A 42 -8.38 4.16 -3.93
N VAL A 43 -8.68 2.97 -4.45
CA VAL A 43 -8.20 2.51 -5.75
C VAL A 43 -8.85 3.28 -6.90
N SER A 44 -10.15 3.57 -6.84
CA SER A 44 -10.84 4.42 -7.82
C SER A 44 -10.28 5.84 -7.83
N GLY A 45 -9.97 6.36 -6.64
CA GLY A 45 -9.37 7.67 -6.49
C GLY A 45 -7.94 7.78 -7.03
N GLY A 46 -7.17 6.70 -6.97
CA GLY A 46 -5.74 6.68 -7.28
C GLY A 46 -4.94 7.19 -6.08
N CYS A 47 -4.65 8.50 -6.03
CA CYS A 47 -3.92 9.10 -4.92
C CYS A 47 -4.88 9.48 -3.78
N ARG A 48 -4.94 8.66 -2.73
CA ARG A 48 -5.84 8.85 -1.58
C ARG A 48 -5.13 8.66 -0.25
N ALA A 49 -5.55 9.44 0.74
CA ALA A 49 -5.16 9.28 2.13
C ALA A 49 -6.35 8.71 2.92
N ILE A 50 -6.08 7.70 3.76
CA ILE A 50 -7.10 7.02 4.57
C ILE A 50 -6.80 7.31 6.04
N PHE A 51 -7.68 8.06 6.69
CA PHE A 51 -7.59 8.43 8.11
C PHE A 51 -8.63 7.69 8.93
N SER A 52 -8.44 6.39 9.14
CA SER A 52 -9.34 5.61 10.00
C SER A 52 -8.95 5.73 11.49
N SER A 53 -9.83 5.30 12.39
CA SER A 53 -9.56 5.20 13.84
C SER A 53 -8.77 3.93 14.22
N PHE A 54 -8.25 3.84 15.45
CA PHE A 54 -7.63 2.60 15.95
C PHE A 54 -8.61 1.41 15.88
N GLY A 55 -8.10 0.20 15.59
CA GLY A 55 -8.93 -1.00 15.41
C GLY A 55 -9.58 -1.16 14.03
N MET A 56 -9.52 -0.15 13.16
CA MET A 56 -10.18 -0.16 11.84
C MET A 56 -9.33 -0.80 10.72
N GLN A 57 -8.56 -1.86 11.03
CA GLN A 57 -7.86 -2.70 10.03
C GLN A 57 -7.04 -1.96 8.96
N LYS A 58 -6.25 -0.98 9.40
CA LYS A 58 -5.40 -0.16 8.51
C LYS A 58 -4.42 -1.00 7.71
N THR A 59 -3.76 -1.93 8.38
CA THR A 59 -2.73 -2.82 7.82
C THR A 59 -3.32 -3.68 6.71
N VAL A 60 -4.46 -4.33 6.97
CA VAL A 60 -5.20 -5.13 5.99
C VAL A 60 -5.65 -4.29 4.81
N THR A 61 -6.18 -3.07 5.06
CA THR A 61 -6.60 -2.14 4.01
C THR A 61 -5.44 -1.78 3.07
N GLN A 62 -4.26 -1.47 3.61
CA GLN A 62 -3.07 -1.13 2.82
C GLN A 62 -2.57 -2.32 1.98
N LEU A 63 -2.55 -3.52 2.57
CA LEU A 63 -2.17 -4.74 1.86
C LEU A 63 -3.12 -5.04 0.70
N GLU A 64 -4.43 -4.88 0.91
CA GLU A 64 -5.43 -5.13 -0.13
C GLU A 64 -5.35 -4.13 -1.28
N ILE A 65 -5.17 -2.84 -0.98
CA ILE A 65 -4.94 -1.81 -2.02
C ILE A 65 -3.74 -2.19 -2.86
N LEU A 66 -2.61 -2.53 -2.22
CA LEU A 66 -1.40 -2.91 -2.93
C LEU A 66 -1.61 -4.16 -3.80
N ARG A 67 -2.30 -5.18 -3.27
CA ARG A 67 -2.62 -6.42 -4.00
C ARG A 67 -3.41 -6.13 -5.26
N VAL A 68 -4.48 -5.33 -5.16
CA VAL A 68 -5.36 -4.99 -6.29
C VAL A 68 -4.62 -4.15 -7.33
N VAL A 69 -3.86 -3.14 -6.89
CA VAL A 69 -3.06 -2.30 -7.78
C VAL A 69 -2.00 -3.11 -8.52
N LEU A 70 -1.27 -3.98 -7.83
CA LEU A 70 -0.24 -4.84 -8.46
C LEU A 70 -0.86 -5.89 -9.38
N LYS A 71 -2.03 -6.45 -9.03
CA LYS A 71 -2.75 -7.38 -9.91
C LYS A 71 -3.16 -6.70 -11.22
N HIS A 72 -3.59 -5.44 -11.15
CA HIS A 72 -4.10 -4.70 -12.32
C HIS A 72 -3.02 -4.02 -13.16
N LYS A 73 -1.99 -3.43 -12.52
CA LYS A 73 -0.93 -2.67 -13.22
C LYS A 73 0.41 -3.41 -13.31
N GLY A 74 0.61 -4.48 -12.55
CA GLY A 74 1.91 -5.15 -12.41
C GLY A 74 2.94 -4.29 -11.67
N GLY A 75 4.23 -4.63 -11.82
CA GLY A 75 5.35 -3.86 -11.28
C GLY A 75 5.66 -4.18 -9.81
N LYS A 76 6.19 -3.18 -9.10
CA LYS A 76 6.64 -3.29 -7.69
C LYS A 76 5.81 -2.37 -6.79
N GLY A 77 5.49 -2.85 -5.59
CA GLY A 77 4.77 -2.10 -4.57
C GLY A 77 5.67 -1.83 -3.36
N LEU A 78 5.49 -0.68 -2.71
CA LEU A 78 6.23 -0.29 -1.51
C LEU A 78 5.25 0.16 -0.42
N ILE A 79 5.39 -0.42 0.77
CA ILE A 79 4.74 0.05 2.00
C ILE A 79 5.82 0.56 2.92
N VAL A 80 5.71 1.83 3.32
CA VAL A 80 6.62 2.46 4.28
C VAL A 80 5.93 2.49 5.63
N CYS A 81 6.55 1.90 6.65
CA CYS A 81 6.04 1.91 8.02
C CYS A 81 7.20 1.97 9.03
N PRO A 82 6.94 2.37 10.28
CA PRO A 82 7.96 2.33 11.34
C PRO A 82 8.45 0.89 11.59
N LYS A 83 9.74 0.72 11.93
CA LYS A 83 10.39 -0.60 12.09
C LYS A 83 9.61 -1.57 12.99
N ARG A 84 9.00 -1.08 14.08
CA ARG A 84 8.23 -1.91 15.02
C ARG A 84 6.97 -2.50 14.41
N VAL A 85 6.34 -1.78 13.48
CA VAL A 85 5.07 -2.16 12.85
C VAL A 85 5.27 -3.19 11.74
N VAL A 86 6.51 -3.39 11.27
CA VAL A 86 6.85 -4.40 10.26
C VAL A 86 6.34 -5.79 10.65
N VAL A 87 6.42 -6.15 11.93
CA VAL A 87 5.94 -7.46 12.43
C VAL A 87 4.42 -7.59 12.27
N GLU A 88 3.65 -6.52 12.47
CA GLU A 88 2.20 -6.51 12.26
C GLU A 88 1.85 -6.75 10.78
N PHE A 89 2.61 -6.15 9.86
CA PHE A 89 2.44 -6.40 8.42
C PHE A 89 2.79 -7.85 8.05
N LEU A 90 3.85 -8.43 8.63
CA LEU A 90 4.25 -9.81 8.36
C LEU A 90 3.22 -10.82 8.92
N THR A 91 2.69 -10.56 10.11
CA THR A 91 1.67 -11.41 10.76
C THR A 91 0.33 -11.30 10.03
N SER A 92 -0.10 -10.07 9.70
CA SER A 92 -1.32 -9.86 8.91
C SER A 92 -1.19 -10.47 7.52
N ARG A 93 0.03 -10.48 6.94
CA ARG A 93 0.31 -11.21 5.69
C ARG A 93 0.13 -12.72 5.89
N GLU A 94 0.51 -13.27 7.03
CA GLU A 94 0.33 -14.69 7.39
C GLU A 94 -1.15 -15.08 7.58
N GLU A 95 -1.97 -14.16 8.07
CA GLU A 95 -3.43 -14.33 8.10
C GLU A 95 -4.06 -14.16 6.69
N LEU A 96 -3.45 -13.33 5.84
CA LEU A 96 -3.79 -13.17 4.42
C LEU A 96 -3.04 -14.17 3.48
N PHE A 97 -2.29 -15.13 4.04
CA PHE A 97 -1.15 -15.79 3.36
C PHE A 97 -1.50 -16.78 2.28
N LEU A 98 -2.75 -17.21 2.18
CA LEU A 98 -3.17 -17.99 1.02
C LEU A 98 -2.98 -17.23 -0.31
N TYR A 99 -2.73 -15.91 -0.27
CA TYR A 99 -2.56 -15.06 -1.46
C TYR A 99 -1.15 -14.47 -1.64
N ALA A 100 -0.18 -14.82 -0.78
CA ALA A 100 1.16 -14.23 -0.68
C ALA A 100 2.16 -14.55 -1.83
N LYS A 101 1.70 -15.07 -2.97
CA LYS A 101 2.55 -15.40 -4.12
C LYS A 101 3.15 -14.13 -4.77
N ALA A 102 2.46 -12.99 -4.70
CA ALA A 102 2.94 -11.71 -5.24
C ALA A 102 4.05 -11.05 -4.39
N ILE A 103 4.04 -11.24 -3.07
CA ILE A 103 5.06 -10.69 -2.16
C ILE A 103 6.30 -11.60 -2.12
N TYR A 104 6.16 -12.92 -2.32
CA TYR A 104 7.28 -13.85 -2.37
C TYR A 104 8.32 -13.42 -3.42
N SER A 105 7.89 -12.96 -4.60
CA SER A 105 8.78 -12.41 -5.63
C SER A 105 9.49 -11.11 -5.21
N ALA A 106 8.82 -10.22 -4.47
CA ALA A 106 9.41 -8.97 -4.00
C ALA A 106 10.39 -9.19 -2.84
N MET A 107 10.12 -10.16 -1.96
CA MET A 107 10.95 -10.49 -0.80
C MET A 107 12.21 -11.30 -1.18
N ILE A 108 12.12 -12.21 -2.15
CA ILE A 108 13.30 -12.89 -2.71
C ILE A 108 14.25 -11.87 -3.36
N TRP A 109 13.71 -10.92 -4.14
CA TRP A 109 14.51 -9.85 -4.72
C TRP A 109 15.18 -8.95 -3.67
N GLY A 110 14.46 -8.64 -2.58
CA GLY A 110 15.03 -7.87 -1.47
C GLY A 110 16.17 -8.58 -0.73
N ARG A 111 16.13 -9.91 -0.64
CA ARG A 111 17.23 -10.71 -0.06
C ARG A 111 18.45 -10.73 -0.98
N GLU A 112 18.26 -10.95 -2.27
CA GLU A 112 19.36 -10.92 -3.25
C GLU A 112 20.10 -9.57 -3.26
N VAL A 113 19.35 -8.45 -3.18
CA VAL A 113 19.93 -7.11 -3.13
C VAL A 113 20.73 -6.88 -1.84
N ASN A 114 20.24 -7.37 -0.70
CA ASN A 114 20.94 -7.24 0.58
C ASN A 114 22.23 -8.08 0.64
N GLU A 115 22.21 -9.30 0.09
CA GLU A 115 23.39 -10.16 -0.03
C GLU A 115 24.44 -9.52 -0.95
N GLN A 116 24.03 -8.98 -2.10
CA GLN A 116 24.93 -8.24 -3.00
C GLN A 116 25.57 -7.03 -2.32
N ASN A 117 24.78 -6.27 -1.55
CA ASN A 117 25.29 -5.11 -0.82
C ASN A 117 26.30 -5.49 0.28
N GLN A 118 26.12 -6.63 0.97
CA GLN A 118 27.10 -7.13 1.94
C GLN A 118 28.42 -7.51 1.27
N ILE A 119 28.36 -8.22 0.14
CA ILE A 119 29.56 -8.62 -0.61
C ILE A 119 30.35 -7.39 -1.10
N ILE A 120 29.66 -6.34 -1.52
CA ILE A 120 30.29 -5.09 -1.95
C ILE A 120 30.98 -4.39 -0.77
N GLN A 121 30.36 -4.37 0.41
CA GLN A 121 30.94 -3.78 1.62
C GLN A 121 32.19 -4.53 2.09
N GLU A 122 32.16 -5.87 2.04
CA GLU A 122 33.30 -6.71 2.39
C GLU A 122 34.48 -6.49 1.44
N LYS A 123 34.23 -6.44 0.13
CA LYS A 123 35.27 -6.15 -0.87
C LYS A 123 35.88 -4.76 -0.70
N ASN A 124 35.08 -3.75 -0.39
CA ASN A 124 35.59 -2.38 -0.18
C ASN A 124 36.44 -2.25 1.09
N ASN A 125 36.21 -3.09 2.11
CA ASN A 125 37.03 -3.14 3.32
C ASN A 125 38.34 -3.93 3.14
N SER A 126 38.42 -4.88 2.20
CA SER A 126 39.66 -5.61 1.88
C SER A 126 40.62 -4.86 0.96
N VAL A 127 40.20 -3.74 0.37
CA VAL A 127 41.02 -2.91 -0.54
C VAL A 127 41.63 -1.69 0.18
N LYS A 128 41.38 -1.53 1.49
CA LYS A 128 42.06 -0.58 2.38
C LYS A 128 43.15 -1.27 3.18
#